data_AF-A0A972IDJ9-F1
#
_entry.id   AF-A0A972IDJ9-F1
#
_cell.length_a   1.000
_cell.length_b   1.000
_cell.length_c   1.000
_cell.angle_alpha   90.00
_cell.angle_beta   90.00
_cell.angle_gamma   90.00
#
_symmetry.space_group_name_H-M   'P 1'
#
loop_
_entity.id
_entity.type
_entity.pdbx_description
1 polymer ?
#
loop_
_entity_poly.entity_id
_entity_poly.type
_entity_poly.pdbx_seq_one_letter_code
_entity_poly.pdbx_strand_id
1 'polypeptide(L)'
;MFSDVEIKLKKGNRILFSHDSECLQDLIRLMQRQNRRTLVMWASDCAGLPLARFEEKYPKERRPSICLELCEAWARGKIKMPVAQRAILDCHAVAKEITDKEYGALCHAIGHAGATVHTGRHAAGLPLYELTALVLRYGKDNFHKPVKEKIEYYHRRLLYWQENTDKLGLEWAPFLSIDSKPIKEK
;
A
#
# COMPACT_ATOMS: atom_id res chain seq x y z
N MET A 1 15.35 7.18 -14.19
CA MET A 1 14.39 6.31 -13.48
C MET A 1 14.51 6.37 -11.95
N PHE A 2 15.66 6.09 -11.31
CA PHE A 2 15.78 6.06 -9.82
C PHE A 2 16.70 7.13 -9.22
N SER A 3 17.02 8.20 -9.95
CA SER A 3 17.94 9.23 -9.49
C SER A 3 17.48 9.92 -8.19
N ASP A 4 16.18 10.15 -8.03
CA ASP A 4 15.61 10.72 -6.81
C ASP A 4 15.78 9.80 -5.59
N VAL A 5 15.60 8.48 -5.79
CA VAL A 5 15.78 7.44 -4.78
C VAL A 5 17.24 7.41 -4.31
N GLU A 6 18.19 7.42 -5.24
CA GLU A 6 19.63 7.42 -4.93
C GLU A 6 20.06 8.67 -4.16
N ILE A 7 19.52 9.84 -4.52
CA ILE A 7 19.76 11.11 -3.80
C ILE A 7 19.21 11.03 -2.38
N LYS A 8 17.96 10.58 -2.21
CA LYS A 8 17.32 10.43 -0.89
C LYS A 8 18.05 9.42 -0.01
N LEU A 9 18.54 8.33 -0.60
CA LEU A 9 19.31 7.31 0.11
C LEU A 9 20.64 7.88 0.62
N LYS A 10 21.38 8.62 -0.22
CA LYS A 10 22.62 9.31 0.18
C LYS A 10 22.39 10.33 1.30
N LYS A 11 21.23 11.00 1.31
CA LYS A 11 20.83 11.95 2.36
C LYS A 11 20.31 11.30 3.64
N GLY A 12 20.17 9.96 3.68
CA GLY A 12 19.69 9.24 4.86
C GLY A 12 18.19 9.41 5.12
N ASN A 13 17.40 9.74 4.09
CA ASN A 13 15.95 9.87 4.22
C ASN A 13 15.30 8.54 4.64
N ARG A 14 14.26 8.62 5.47
CA ARG A 14 13.48 7.44 5.90
C ARG A 14 12.56 6.89 4.80
N ILE A 15 12.11 7.75 3.89
CA ILE A 15 11.24 7.40 2.76
C ILE A 15 11.98 7.78 1.49
N LEU A 16 12.10 6.83 0.56
CA LEU A 16 12.95 6.97 -0.61
C LEU A 16 12.17 7.24 -1.90
N PHE A 17 10.87 7.00 -1.90
CA PHE A 17 9.98 7.28 -3.02
C PHE A 17 9.01 8.41 -2.67
N SER A 18 8.48 9.10 -3.67
CA SER A 18 7.43 10.12 -3.53
C SER A 18 6.45 10.04 -4.70
N HIS A 19 5.35 10.80 -4.61
CA HIS A 19 4.42 10.96 -5.73
C HIS A 19 5.10 11.51 -6.99
N ASP A 20 6.21 12.22 -6.84
CA ASP A 20 6.99 12.79 -7.97
C ASP A 20 8.10 11.85 -8.46
N SER A 21 8.26 10.65 -7.87
CA SER A 21 9.28 9.71 -8.34
C SER A 21 8.98 9.32 -9.79
N GLU A 22 9.95 9.54 -10.68
CA GLU A 22 9.81 9.31 -12.13
C GLU A 22 9.34 7.88 -12.42
N CYS A 23 9.94 6.89 -11.73
CA CYS A 23 9.60 5.47 -11.86
C CYS A 23 8.16 5.10 -11.47
N LEU A 24 7.42 5.97 -10.77
CA LEU A 24 6.06 5.72 -10.30
C LEU A 24 4.99 6.49 -11.07
N GLN A 25 5.38 7.39 -11.99
CA GLN A 25 4.43 8.29 -12.65
C GLN A 25 3.34 7.55 -13.42
N ASP A 26 3.70 6.49 -14.15
CA ASP A 26 2.71 5.70 -14.88
C ASP A 26 1.74 4.98 -13.95
N LEU A 27 2.23 4.44 -12.83
CA LEU A 27 1.39 3.76 -11.84
C LEU A 27 0.43 4.76 -11.20
N ILE A 28 0.93 5.92 -10.79
CA ILE A 28 0.13 6.98 -10.16
C ILE A 28 -0.96 7.47 -11.12
N ARG A 29 -0.63 7.74 -12.38
CA ARG A 29 -1.62 8.11 -13.41
C ARG A 29 -2.68 7.04 -13.60
N LEU A 30 -2.29 5.76 -13.58
CA LEU A 30 -3.24 4.66 -13.68
C LEU A 30 -4.15 4.60 -12.45
N MET A 31 -3.61 4.80 -11.25
CA MET A 31 -4.37 4.82 -9.98
C MET A 31 -5.39 5.95 -9.92
N GLN A 32 -5.05 7.16 -10.38
CA GLN A 32 -5.96 8.31 -10.39
C GLN A 32 -7.23 8.07 -11.22
N ARG A 33 -7.13 7.24 -12.27
CA ARG A 33 -8.26 6.88 -13.14
C ARG A 33 -9.18 5.83 -12.53
N GLN A 34 -8.79 5.20 -11.43
CA GLN A 34 -9.58 4.16 -10.79
C GLN A 34 -10.59 4.71 -9.79
N ASN A 35 -11.70 3.99 -9.65
CA ASN A 35 -12.62 4.20 -8.53
C ASN A 35 -12.04 3.61 -7.23
N ARG A 36 -12.64 3.99 -6.08
CA ARG A 36 -12.09 3.58 -4.77
C ARG A 36 -12.17 2.06 -4.55
N ARG A 37 -13.19 1.37 -5.06
CA ARG A 37 -13.34 -0.09 -4.90
C ARG A 37 -12.19 -0.84 -5.56
N THR A 38 -11.84 -0.46 -6.78
CA THR A 38 -10.70 -1.03 -7.52
C THR A 38 -9.40 -0.84 -6.73
N LEU A 39 -9.19 0.35 -6.17
CA LEU A 39 -7.98 0.63 -5.39
C LEU A 39 -7.94 -0.13 -4.06
N VAL A 40 -9.10 -0.31 -3.40
CA VAL A 40 -9.20 -1.14 -2.18
C VAL A 40 -8.83 -2.59 -2.49
N MET A 41 -9.40 -3.18 -3.55
CA MET A 41 -9.07 -4.55 -3.93
C MET A 41 -7.60 -4.69 -4.31
N TRP A 42 -7.09 -3.76 -5.12
CA TRP A 42 -5.69 -3.73 -5.52
C TRP A 42 -4.73 -3.61 -4.34
N ALA A 43 -4.99 -2.67 -3.42
CA ALA A 43 -4.12 -2.45 -2.28
C ALA A 43 -4.14 -3.64 -1.31
N SER A 44 -5.33 -4.21 -1.05
CA SER A 44 -5.49 -5.39 -0.19
C SER A 44 -4.74 -6.60 -0.75
N ASP A 45 -4.93 -6.90 -2.03
CA ASP A 45 -4.24 -7.98 -2.75
C ASP A 45 -2.71 -7.79 -2.77
N CYS A 46 -2.25 -6.59 -3.14
CA CYS A 46 -0.82 -6.31 -3.22
C CYS A 46 -0.14 -6.28 -1.85
N ALA A 47 -0.89 -6.01 -0.76
CA ALA A 47 -0.37 -6.01 0.60
C ALA A 47 -0.13 -7.42 1.16
N GLY A 48 -0.65 -8.48 0.52
CA GLY A 48 -0.43 -9.86 0.94
C GLY A 48 1.05 -10.26 0.96
N LEU A 49 1.82 -9.86 -0.05
CA LEU A 49 3.26 -10.13 -0.11
C LEU A 49 4.07 -9.43 1.01
N PRO A 50 3.94 -8.11 1.23
CA PRO A 50 4.62 -7.45 2.34
C PRO A 50 4.13 -7.94 3.70
N LEU A 51 2.85 -8.32 3.86
CA LEU A 51 2.37 -8.93 5.10
C LEU A 51 3.03 -10.28 5.36
N ALA A 52 3.00 -11.21 4.39
CA ALA A 52 3.60 -12.54 4.54
C ALA A 52 5.08 -12.46 4.93
N ARG A 53 5.83 -11.55 4.29
CA ARG A 53 7.22 -11.28 4.63
C ARG A 53 7.38 -10.71 6.04
N PHE A 54 6.50 -9.78 6.44
CA PHE A 54 6.53 -9.21 7.77
C PHE A 54 6.30 -10.30 8.83
N GLU A 55 5.31 -11.16 8.62
CA GLU A 55 4.94 -12.25 9.53
C GLU A 55 6.03 -13.34 9.63
N GLU A 56 6.77 -13.59 8.55
CA GLU A 56 7.91 -14.51 8.56
C GLU A 56 8.97 -14.09 9.60
N LYS A 57 9.23 -12.78 9.71
CA LYS A 57 10.21 -12.26 10.69
C LYS A 57 9.61 -11.98 12.06
N TYR A 58 8.37 -11.46 12.10
CA TYR A 58 7.68 -11.05 13.32
C TYR A 58 6.35 -11.80 13.51
N PRO A 59 6.37 -13.14 13.70
CA PRO A 59 5.14 -13.96 13.71
C PRO A 59 4.20 -13.65 14.87
N LYS A 60 4.70 -13.03 15.94
CA LYS A 60 3.92 -12.63 17.12
C LYS A 60 3.34 -11.21 17.00
N GLU A 61 3.80 -10.41 16.04
CA GLU A 61 3.32 -9.05 15.84
C GLU A 61 2.12 -9.06 14.90
N ARG A 62 0.93 -9.17 15.48
CA ARG A 62 -0.31 -9.38 14.73
C ARG A 62 -0.95 -8.09 14.22
N ARG A 63 -0.52 -6.90 14.66
CA ARG A 63 -1.17 -5.62 14.30
C ARG A 63 -1.26 -5.40 12.78
N PRO A 64 -0.25 -5.73 11.94
CA PRO A 64 -0.38 -5.60 10.49
C PRO A 64 -1.43 -6.52 9.86
N SER A 65 -1.52 -7.78 10.31
CA SER A 65 -2.56 -8.72 9.86
C SER A 65 -3.96 -8.24 10.22
N ILE A 66 -4.15 -7.84 11.49
CA ILE A 66 -5.40 -7.32 12.04
C ILE A 66 -5.84 -6.05 11.30
N CYS A 67 -4.88 -5.18 10.92
CA CYS A 67 -5.16 -3.99 10.12
C CYS A 67 -5.84 -4.35 8.80
N LEU A 68 -5.29 -5.29 8.01
CA LEU A 68 -5.90 -5.68 6.74
C LEU A 68 -7.27 -6.35 6.94
N GLU A 69 -7.39 -7.24 7.93
CA GLU A 69 -8.66 -7.94 8.25
C GLU A 69 -9.78 -6.95 8.61
N LEU A 70 -9.50 -5.98 9.50
CA LEU A 70 -10.50 -4.99 9.91
C LEU A 70 -10.79 -3.97 8.80
N CYS A 71 -9.81 -3.60 7.98
CA CYS A 71 -10.04 -2.75 6.82
C CYS A 71 -10.93 -3.45 5.78
N GLU A 72 -10.72 -4.74 5.53
CA GLU A 72 -11.61 -5.55 4.68
C GLU A 72 -13.03 -5.59 5.27
N ALA A 73 -13.16 -5.92 6.57
CA ALA A 73 -14.47 -5.92 7.24
C ALA A 73 -15.18 -4.56 7.16
N TRP A 74 -14.44 -3.46 7.27
CA TRP A 74 -14.97 -2.11 7.13
C TRP A 74 -15.39 -1.81 5.69
N ALA A 75 -14.60 -2.22 4.70
CA ALA A 75 -14.95 -2.08 3.28
C ALA A 75 -16.24 -2.83 2.92
N ARG A 76 -16.52 -3.93 3.63
CA ARG A 76 -17.76 -4.71 3.54
C ARG A 76 -18.91 -4.19 4.42
N GLY A 77 -18.71 -3.12 5.18
CA GLY A 77 -19.74 -2.53 6.05
C GLY A 77 -20.04 -3.34 7.31
N LYS A 78 -19.20 -4.32 7.66
CA LYS A 78 -19.38 -5.20 8.84
C LYS A 78 -19.00 -4.52 10.16
N ILE A 79 -18.14 -3.50 10.09
CA ILE A 79 -17.70 -2.72 11.25
C ILE A 79 -17.71 -1.22 10.92
N LYS A 80 -17.66 -0.39 11.97
CA LYS A 80 -17.59 1.07 11.83
C LYS A 80 -16.15 1.54 11.64
N MET A 81 -15.99 2.66 10.92
CA MET A 81 -14.70 3.29 10.63
C MET A 81 -13.75 3.41 11.84
N PRO A 82 -14.17 3.83 13.05
CA PRO A 82 -13.23 4.01 14.17
C PRO A 82 -12.47 2.73 14.56
N VAL A 83 -13.08 1.54 14.34
CA VAL A 83 -12.44 0.25 14.61
C VAL A 83 -11.30 0.00 13.62
N ALA A 84 -11.56 0.16 12.32
CA ALA A 84 -10.52 0.02 11.29
C ALA A 84 -9.46 1.12 11.41
N GLN A 85 -9.85 2.36 11.70
CA GLN A 85 -8.92 3.47 11.91
C GLN A 85 -7.95 3.18 13.06
N ARG A 86 -8.44 2.62 14.17
CA ARG A 86 -7.56 2.22 15.29
C ARG A 86 -6.55 1.18 14.83
N ALA A 87 -6.97 0.13 14.12
CA ALA A 87 -6.06 -0.90 13.63
C ALA A 87 -5.02 -0.38 12.62
N ILE A 88 -5.37 0.57 11.76
CA ILE A 88 -4.42 1.27 10.87
C ILE A 88 -3.36 2.02 11.69
N LEU A 89 -3.79 2.76 12.72
CA LEU A 89 -2.88 3.50 13.59
C LEU A 89 -1.97 2.56 14.38
N ASP A 90 -2.50 1.46 14.88
CA ASP A 90 -1.74 0.44 15.61
C ASP A 90 -0.72 -0.24 14.70
N CYS A 91 -1.06 -0.52 13.44
CA CYS A 91 -0.11 -1.00 12.42
C CYS A 91 1.02 0.01 12.17
N HIS A 92 0.71 1.31 12.07
CA HIS A 92 1.74 2.34 11.95
C HIS A 92 2.60 2.51 13.22
N ALA A 93 2.04 2.24 14.40
CA ALA A 93 2.78 2.32 15.66
C ALA A 93 3.92 1.29 15.71
N VAL A 94 3.71 0.08 15.15
CA VAL A 94 4.74 -0.96 15.03
C VAL A 94 6.03 -0.40 14.42
N ALA A 95 5.93 0.41 13.36
CA ALA A 95 7.08 0.98 12.66
C ALA A 95 7.96 1.90 13.53
N LYS A 96 7.42 2.41 14.65
CA LYS A 96 8.16 3.21 15.64
C LYS A 96 8.74 2.37 16.77
N GLU A 97 8.14 1.21 17.03
CA GLU A 97 8.50 0.32 18.13
C GLU A 97 9.60 -0.67 17.72
N ILE A 98 9.66 -1.07 16.45
CA ILE A 98 10.75 -1.90 15.92
C ILE A 98 11.90 -1.04 15.41
N THR A 99 13.14 -1.46 15.70
CA THR A 99 14.36 -0.76 15.24
C THR A 99 14.73 -1.10 13.79
N ASP A 100 14.03 -2.06 13.19
CA ASP A 100 14.27 -2.51 11.82
C ASP A 100 13.58 -1.60 10.81
N LYS A 101 14.38 -0.82 10.06
CA LYS A 101 13.89 0.15 9.08
C LYS A 101 13.16 -0.50 7.91
N GLU A 102 13.60 -1.67 7.47
CA GLU A 102 12.96 -2.39 6.35
C GLU A 102 11.53 -2.77 6.76
N TYR A 103 11.40 -3.41 7.92
CA TYR A 103 10.11 -3.91 8.40
C TYR A 103 9.21 -2.78 8.89
N GLY A 104 9.78 -1.69 9.42
CA GLY A 104 9.01 -0.47 9.72
C GLY A 104 8.41 0.14 8.45
N ALA A 105 9.15 0.13 7.33
CA ALA A 105 8.60 0.53 6.04
C ALA A 105 7.50 -0.43 5.55
N LEU A 106 7.66 -1.75 5.73
CA LEU A 106 6.58 -2.72 5.43
C LEU A 106 5.31 -2.43 6.24
N CYS A 107 5.41 -2.13 7.54
CA CYS A 107 4.25 -1.76 8.37
C CYS A 107 3.54 -0.50 7.84
N HIS A 108 4.29 0.51 7.41
CA HIS A 108 3.68 1.69 6.78
C HIS A 108 2.98 1.34 5.47
N ALA A 109 3.58 0.49 4.65
CA ALA A 109 3.00 0.03 3.40
C ALA A 109 1.66 -0.69 3.63
N ILE A 110 1.61 -1.62 4.60
CA ILE A 110 0.41 -2.37 4.97
C ILE A 110 -0.68 -1.45 5.55
N GLY A 111 -0.31 -0.54 6.45
CA GLY A 111 -1.27 0.42 7.01
C GLY A 111 -1.86 1.35 5.94
N HIS A 112 -1.05 1.80 4.98
CA HIS A 112 -1.54 2.59 3.83
C HIS A 112 -2.46 1.78 2.92
N ALA A 113 -2.17 0.50 2.71
CA ALA A 113 -3.05 -0.38 1.96
C ALA A 113 -4.44 -0.45 2.62
N GLY A 114 -4.50 -0.71 3.94
CA GLY A 114 -5.76 -0.69 4.71
C GLY A 114 -6.47 0.67 4.70
N ALA A 115 -5.72 1.77 4.82
CA ALA A 115 -6.25 3.13 4.79
C ALA A 115 -6.91 3.52 3.44
N THR A 116 -6.66 2.77 2.36
CA THR A 116 -7.28 2.99 1.05
C THR A 116 -8.82 2.92 1.11
N VAL A 117 -9.36 2.15 2.05
CA VAL A 117 -10.81 2.06 2.33
C VAL A 117 -11.40 3.42 2.69
N HIS A 118 -10.65 4.24 3.44
CA HIS A 118 -11.05 5.60 3.80
C HIS A 118 -11.06 6.51 2.57
N THR A 119 -9.95 6.52 1.82
CA THR A 119 -9.78 7.33 0.61
C THR A 119 -8.76 6.71 -0.33
N GLY A 120 -9.06 6.75 -1.64
CA GLY A 120 -8.16 6.22 -2.68
C GLY A 120 -6.78 6.88 -2.69
N ARG A 121 -6.62 8.06 -2.10
CA ARG A 121 -5.33 8.76 -1.98
C ARG A 121 -4.29 7.98 -1.17
N HIS A 122 -4.73 7.14 -0.22
CA HIS A 122 -3.80 6.34 0.58
C HIS A 122 -3.20 5.17 -0.21
N ALA A 123 -3.79 4.78 -1.33
CA ALA A 123 -3.34 3.63 -2.13
C ALA A 123 -1.87 3.80 -2.57
N ALA A 124 -1.46 5.01 -2.95
CA ALA A 124 -0.08 5.28 -3.36
C ALA A 124 0.92 5.08 -2.21
N GLY A 125 0.49 5.11 -0.95
CA GLY A 125 1.37 4.83 0.18
C GLY A 125 1.95 3.41 0.15
N LEU A 126 1.18 2.41 -0.31
CA LEU A 126 1.67 1.02 -0.42
C LEU A 126 2.97 0.93 -1.24
N PRO A 127 3.02 1.34 -2.53
CA PRO A 127 4.25 1.29 -3.30
C PRO A 127 5.35 2.19 -2.73
N LEU A 128 5.03 3.39 -2.23
CA LEU A 128 6.06 4.29 -1.69
C LEU A 128 6.86 3.66 -0.54
N TYR A 129 6.17 2.97 0.37
CA TYR A 129 6.81 2.34 1.53
C TYR A 129 7.35 0.94 1.25
N GLU A 130 6.63 0.08 0.51
CA GLU A 130 7.16 -1.26 0.20
C GLU A 130 8.42 -1.16 -0.68
N LEU A 131 8.45 -0.26 -1.67
CA LEU A 131 9.65 -0.06 -2.48
C LEU A 131 10.80 0.51 -1.65
N THR A 132 10.52 1.38 -0.68
CA THR A 132 11.53 1.82 0.31
C THR A 132 12.09 0.62 1.07
N ALA A 133 11.24 -0.31 1.52
CA ALA A 133 11.69 -1.55 2.17
C ALA A 133 12.56 -2.42 1.24
N LEU A 134 12.25 -2.50 -0.05
CA LEU A 134 13.08 -3.22 -1.02
C LEU A 134 14.46 -2.58 -1.18
N VAL A 135 14.55 -1.24 -1.25
CA VAL A 135 15.85 -0.56 -1.30
C VAL A 135 16.68 -0.85 -0.05
N LEU A 136 16.04 -0.83 1.14
CA LEU A 136 16.71 -1.17 2.39
C LEU A 136 17.19 -2.62 2.44
N ARG A 137 16.42 -3.57 1.89
CA ARG A 137 16.78 -4.99 1.81
C ARG A 137 17.99 -5.24 0.93
N TYR A 138 17.92 -4.74 -0.31
CA TYR A 138 18.89 -5.09 -1.35
C TYR A 138 20.12 -4.16 -1.34
N GLY A 139 20.03 -3.02 -0.65
CA GLY A 139 21.08 -2.03 -0.59
C GLY A 139 21.20 -1.20 -1.87
N LYS A 140 22.04 -0.17 -1.80
CA LYS A 140 22.19 0.86 -2.84
C LYS A 140 22.58 0.31 -4.22
N ASP A 141 23.29 -0.81 -4.27
CA ASP A 141 23.89 -1.35 -5.50
C ASP A 141 23.01 -2.41 -6.18
N ASN A 142 22.02 -2.99 -5.48
CA ASN A 142 21.25 -4.13 -6.00
C ASN A 142 19.73 -3.92 -6.01
N PHE A 143 19.23 -2.74 -5.66
CA PHE A 143 17.77 -2.52 -5.56
C PHE A 143 17.07 -2.34 -6.90
N HIS A 144 17.78 -1.92 -7.97
CA HIS A 144 17.16 -1.48 -9.22
C HIS A 144 16.25 -2.54 -9.85
N LYS A 145 16.73 -3.79 -9.93
CA LYS A 145 15.98 -4.92 -10.49
C LYS A 145 14.72 -5.26 -9.66
N PRO A 146 14.82 -5.58 -8.34
CA PRO A 146 13.64 -5.94 -7.56
C PRO A 146 12.62 -4.79 -7.43
N VAL A 147 13.07 -3.52 -7.39
CA VAL A 147 12.16 -2.37 -7.40
C VAL A 147 11.41 -2.28 -8.72
N LYS A 148 12.10 -2.41 -9.86
CA LYS A 148 11.46 -2.38 -11.19
C LYS A 148 10.42 -3.50 -11.33
N GLU A 149 10.79 -4.73 -11.01
CA GLU A 149 9.89 -5.89 -11.07
C GLU A 149 8.66 -5.71 -10.17
N LYS A 150 8.83 -5.08 -9.00
CA LYS A 150 7.71 -4.79 -8.09
C LYS A 150 6.79 -3.69 -8.63
N ILE A 151 7.32 -2.65 -9.29
CA ILE A 151 6.51 -1.63 -9.98
C ILE A 151 5.68 -2.26 -11.11
N GLU A 152 6.29 -3.12 -11.91
CA GLU A 152 5.59 -3.87 -12.97
C GLU A 152 4.50 -4.81 -12.40
N TYR A 153 4.79 -5.46 -11.26
CA TYR A 153 3.78 -6.23 -10.53
C TYR A 153 2.58 -5.35 -10.12
N TYR A 154 2.82 -4.19 -9.52
CA TYR A 154 1.74 -3.27 -9.14
C TYR A 154 0.88 -2.85 -10.32
N HIS A 155 1.49 -2.52 -11.45
CA HIS A 155 0.77 -2.20 -12.69
C HIS A 155 -0.13 -3.34 -13.15
N ARG A 156 0.43 -4.56 -13.26
CA ARG A 156 -0.34 -5.74 -13.71
C ARG A 156 -1.52 -6.03 -12.78
N ARG A 157 -1.31 -5.95 -11.46
CA ARG A 157 -2.38 -6.14 -10.49
C ARG A 157 -3.43 -5.04 -10.57
N LEU A 158 -3.05 -3.80 -10.83
CA LEU A 158 -4.00 -2.70 -10.94
C LEU A 158 -4.90 -2.85 -12.18
N LEU A 159 -4.32 -3.24 -13.31
CA LEU A 159 -5.07 -3.57 -14.53
C LEU A 159 -6.01 -4.76 -14.30
N TYR A 160 -5.55 -5.80 -13.60
CA TYR A 160 -6.40 -6.93 -13.22
C TYR A 160 -7.61 -6.45 -12.40
N TRP A 161 -7.40 -5.66 -11.36
CA TRP A 161 -8.50 -5.20 -10.50
C TRP A 161 -9.41 -4.19 -11.21
N GLN A 162 -8.88 -3.36 -12.11
CA GLN A 162 -9.68 -2.49 -12.96
C GLN A 162 -10.72 -3.30 -13.77
N GLU A 163 -10.34 -4.47 -14.28
CA GLU A 163 -11.22 -5.32 -15.08
C GLU A 163 -12.12 -6.26 -14.27
N ASN A 164 -11.75 -6.59 -13.03
CA ASN A 164 -12.37 -7.69 -12.28
C ASN A 164 -13.12 -7.27 -11.01
N THR A 165 -12.90 -6.06 -10.47
CA THR A 165 -13.49 -5.65 -9.18
C THR A 165 -15.01 -5.80 -9.15
N ASP A 166 -15.72 -5.27 -10.14
CA ASP A 166 -17.18 -5.30 -10.16
C ASP A 166 -17.74 -6.65 -10.65
N LYS A 167 -16.92 -7.51 -11.28
CA LYS A 167 -17.33 -8.85 -11.72
C LYS A 167 -17.54 -9.82 -10.56
N LEU A 168 -16.92 -9.56 -9.41
CA LEU A 168 -17.00 -10.43 -8.24
C LEU A 168 -18.33 -10.33 -7.49
N GLY A 169 -19.20 -9.36 -7.83
CA GLY A 169 -20.51 -9.21 -7.19
C GLY A 169 -20.43 -8.98 -5.67
N LEU A 170 -19.31 -8.42 -5.20
CA LEU A 170 -19.07 -8.28 -3.76
C LEU A 170 -19.96 -7.20 -3.15
N GLU A 171 -20.44 -7.46 -1.94
CA GLU A 171 -21.11 -6.44 -1.15
C GLU A 171 -20.10 -5.42 -0.63
N TRP A 172 -20.44 -4.15 -0.77
CA TRP A 172 -19.63 -3.02 -0.35
C TRP A 172 -20.41 -2.18 0.66
N ALA A 173 -19.70 -1.59 1.61
CA ALA A 173 -20.27 -0.59 2.50
C ALA A 173 -20.91 0.55 1.69
N PRO A 174 -22.02 1.17 2.15
CA PRO A 174 -22.74 2.19 1.39
C PRO A 174 -21.85 3.34 0.90
N PHE A 175 -20.87 3.76 1.71
CA PHE A 175 -19.93 4.83 1.32
C PHE A 175 -19.02 4.44 0.15
N LEU A 176 -18.66 3.16 0.01
CA LEU A 176 -17.92 2.63 -1.14
C LEU A 176 -18.79 2.38 -2.37
N SER A 177 -20.11 2.36 -2.20
CA SER A 177 -21.04 2.12 -3.30
C SER A 177 -21.38 3.33 -4.14
N ILE A 178 -21.18 4.53 -3.57
CA ILE A 178 -21.45 5.80 -4.24
C ILE A 178 -20.21 6.32 -5.00
N ASP A 179 -19.01 5.87 -4.62
CA ASP A 179 -17.72 6.31 -5.15
C ASP A 179 -17.27 5.54 -6.40
N SER A 180 -18.13 5.48 -7.43
CA SER A 180 -17.78 4.93 -8.75
C SER A 180 -16.95 5.87 -9.62
N LYS A 181 -16.76 7.13 -9.17
CA LYS A 181 -16.02 8.15 -9.93
C LYS A 181 -14.50 8.08 -9.65
N PRO A 182 -13.64 8.45 -10.63
CA PRO A 182 -12.18 8.50 -10.45
C PRO A 182 -11.75 9.42 -9.32
N ILE A 183 -10.54 9.21 -8.76
CA ILE A 183 -9.98 10.09 -7.73
C ILE A 183 -9.83 11.51 -8.30
N LYS A 184 -10.49 12.49 -7.68
CA LYS A 184 -10.32 13.90 -8.05
C LYS A 184 -8.91 14.39 -7.72
N GLU A 185 -8.24 14.94 -8.74
CA GLU A 185 -7.09 15.84 -8.58
C GLU A 185 -7.56 17.11 -7.84
N LYS A 186 -6.74 17.61 -6.91
CA LYS A 186 -6.91 18.94 -6.29
C LYS A 186 -5.78 19.82 -6.79
#